data_AF-A0A847N283-F1
#
_entry.id   AF-A0A847N283-F1
#
_cell.length_a   1.000
_cell.length_b   1.000
_cell.length_c   1.000
_cell.angle_alpha   90.00
_cell.angle_beta   90.00
_cell.angle_gamma   90.00
#
_symmetry.space_group_name_H-M   'P 1'
#
loop_
_entity.id
_entity.type
_entity.pdbx_description
1 polymer ?
#
loop_
_entity_poly.entity_id
_entity_poly.type
_entity_poly.pdbx_seq_one_letter_code
_entity_poly.pdbx_strand_id
1 'polypeptide(L)'
;MKKHIAIDLGASNGRVLVGDLSSFEVVHRFVTHNDQILGEFYWNIQGLFNEIKVGLRKAFAQYGEQIVSIGIDTWGVDYVLTDAKGSLVSLCYHYRDGRTDGLIEEVSH
;
A
#
# COMPACT_ATOMS: atom_id res chain seq x y z
N MET A 1 6.14 -24.68 -10.56
CA MET A 1 5.22 -24.89 -9.42
C MET A 1 4.33 -23.66 -9.32
N LYS A 2 3.10 -23.73 -8.81
CA LYS A 2 2.27 -22.53 -8.66
C LYS A 2 2.94 -21.55 -7.69
N LYS A 3 3.05 -20.28 -8.07
CA LYS A 3 3.60 -19.18 -7.28
C LYS A 3 2.52 -18.13 -7.01
N HIS A 4 2.66 -17.44 -5.90
CA HIS A 4 1.77 -16.37 -5.45
C HIS A 4 2.59 -15.12 -5.22
N ILE A 5 2.03 -13.96 -5.59
CA ILE A 5 2.59 -12.66 -5.25
C ILE A 5 1.93 -12.16 -3.96
N ALA A 6 2.73 -11.69 -3.02
CA ALA A 6 2.26 -10.93 -1.87
C ALA A 6 2.82 -9.50 -1.94
N ILE A 7 1.96 -8.50 -1.80
CA ILE A 7 2.34 -7.09 -1.67
C ILE A 7 2.05 -6.67 -0.24
N ASP A 8 3.12 -6.48 0.53
CA ASP A 8 3.07 -6.15 1.97
C ASP A 8 3.46 -4.67 2.11
N LEU A 9 2.49 -3.84 2.49
CA LEU A 9 2.67 -2.41 2.68
C LEU A 9 2.62 -2.07 4.17
N GLY A 10 3.79 -1.84 4.77
CA GLY A 10 3.92 -1.23 6.08
C GLY A 10 4.00 0.29 6.02
N ALA A 11 3.80 0.95 7.17
CA ALA A 11 3.81 2.42 7.26
C ALA A 11 5.16 3.08 6.89
N SER A 12 6.27 2.33 6.86
CA SER A 12 7.61 2.85 6.52
C SER A 12 8.28 2.12 5.36
N ASN A 13 7.86 0.90 5.05
CA ASN A 13 8.41 0.13 3.94
C ASN A 13 7.34 -0.74 3.29
N GLY A 14 7.47 -0.89 1.97
CA GLY A 14 6.66 -1.79 1.16
C GLY A 14 7.52 -2.86 0.51
N ARG A 15 6.93 -4.02 0.25
CA ARG A 15 7.57 -5.17 -0.39
C ARG A 15 6.65 -5.83 -1.40
N VAL A 16 7.26 -6.35 -2.47
CA VAL A 16 6.64 -7.35 -3.35
C VAL A 16 7.43 -8.64 -3.19
N LEU A 17 6.72 -9.71 -2.85
CA LEU A 17 7.26 -11.04 -2.63
C LEU A 17 6.69 -12.02 -3.65
N VAL A 18 7.46 -13.04 -4.01
CA VAL A 18 6.99 -14.18 -4.83
C VAL A 18 7.35 -15.47 -4.11
N GLY A 19 6.39 -16.38 -3.99
CA GLY A 19 6.64 -17.64 -3.29
C GLY A 19 5.53 -18.67 -3.43
N ASP A 20 5.73 -19.79 -2.76
CA ASP A 20 4.73 -20.83 -2.50
C ASP A 20 4.79 -21.24 -1.02
N LEU A 21 4.15 -22.36 -0.66
CA LEU A 21 4.12 -22.83 0.73
C LEU A 21 5.48 -23.30 1.25
N SER A 22 6.46 -23.56 0.37
CA SER A 22 7.79 -24.03 0.75
C SER A 22 8.81 -22.91 0.91
N SER A 23 8.78 -21.90 0.03
CA SER A 23 9.69 -20.75 0.11
C SER A 23 9.16 -19.52 -0.61
N PHE A 24 9.68 -18.36 -0.22
CA PHE A 24 9.43 -17.08 -0.87
C PHE A 24 10.71 -16.25 -0.94
N GLU A 25 10.72 -15.25 -1.82
CA GLU A 25 11.75 -14.22 -1.88
C GLU A 25 11.13 -12.83 -2.04
N VAL A 26 11.90 -11.80 -1.66
CA VAL A 26 11.52 -10.39 -1.88
C VAL A 26 12.08 -9.96 -3.22
N VAL A 27 11.21 -9.74 -4.21
CA VAL A 27 11.62 -9.29 -5.56
C VAL A 27 11.74 -7.77 -5.65
N HIS A 28 11.10 -7.05 -4.74
CA HIS A 28 11.17 -5.60 -4.68
C HIS A 28 10.91 -5.09 -3.27
N ARG A 29 11.71 -4.12 -2.82
CA ARG A 29 11.56 -3.41 -1.55
C ARG A 29 11.67 -1.93 -1.82
N PHE A 30 10.80 -1.15 -1.21
CA PHE A 30 10.72 0.29 -1.37
C PHE A 30 10.30 0.97 -0.07
N VAL A 31 10.47 2.29 -0.01
CA VAL A 31 10.03 3.11 1.12
C VAL A 31 8.57 3.47 0.92
N THR A 32 7.78 3.40 2.00
CA THR A 32 6.40 3.88 1.97
C THR A 32 6.44 5.40 2.16
N HIS A 33 6.22 6.15 1.08
CA HIS A 33 6.30 7.60 1.09
C HIS A 33 5.04 8.23 1.71
N ASN A 34 5.25 9.12 2.67
CA ASN A 34 4.27 10.07 3.13
C ASN A 34 4.74 11.48 2.77
N ASP A 35 3.78 12.31 2.39
CA ASP A 35 4.02 13.68 1.97
C ASP A 35 3.38 14.62 2.98
N GLN A 36 4.10 15.68 3.36
CA GLN A 36 3.53 16.78 4.12
C GLN A 36 3.15 17.90 3.17
N ILE A 37 1.87 18.24 3.11
CA ILE A 37 1.33 19.26 2.21
C ILE A 37 0.54 20.25 3.07
N LEU A 38 0.98 21.51 3.09
CA LEU A 38 0.34 22.59 3.86
C LEU A 38 0.15 22.27 5.35
N GLY A 39 1.05 21.49 5.94
CA GLY A 39 1.02 21.10 7.35
C GLY A 39 0.28 19.80 7.65
N GLU A 40 -0.47 19.27 6.68
CA GLU A 40 -1.18 17.99 6.79
C GLU A 40 -0.34 16.85 6.21
N PHE A 41 -0.57 15.63 6.71
CA PHE A 41 0.13 14.41 6.30
C PHE A 41 -0.74 13.53 5.41
N TYR A 42 -0.17 13.11 4.28
CA TYR A 42 -0.84 12.31 3.28
C TYR A 42 0.01 11.10 2.86
N TRP A 43 -0.64 10.00 2.50
CA TRP A 43 -0.01 8.91 1.77
C TRP A 43 0.15 9.25 0.30
N ASN A 44 1.34 9.03 -0.25
CA ASN A 44 1.59 9.17 -1.68
C ASN A 44 1.08 7.94 -2.44
N ILE A 45 -0.24 7.87 -2.67
CA ILE A 45 -0.89 6.71 -3.31
C ILE A 45 -0.32 6.42 -4.70
N GLN A 46 -0.04 7.46 -5.49
CA GLN A 46 0.51 7.30 -6.84
C GLN A 46 1.93 6.73 -6.81
N GLY A 47 2.76 7.20 -5.87
CA GLY A 47 4.10 6.68 -5.63
C GLY A 47 4.07 5.21 -5.21
N LEU A 48 3.23 4.86 -4.23
CA LEU A 48 3.04 3.47 -3.79
C LEU A 48 2.60 2.57 -4.93
N PHE A 49 1.62 3.01 -5.73
CA PHE A 49 1.15 2.24 -6.88
C PHE A 49 2.24 2.07 -7.95
N ASN A 50 3.11 3.06 -8.14
CA ASN A 50 4.25 2.93 -9.05
C ASN A 50 5.26 1.89 -8.55
N GLU A 51 5.60 1.89 -7.27
CA GLU A 51 6.49 0.89 -6.67
C GLU A 51 5.91 -0.53 -6.74
N ILE A 52 4.59 -0.68 -6.52
CA ILE A 52 3.89 -1.95 -6.72
C ILE A 52 4.02 -2.41 -8.17
N LYS A 53 3.78 -1.54 -9.16
CA LYS A 53 3.96 -1.88 -10.58
C LYS A 53 5.40 -2.27 -10.91
N VAL A 54 6.40 -1.63 -10.30
CA VAL A 54 7.82 -2.03 -10.46
C VAL A 54 8.04 -3.45 -9.94
N GLY A 55 7.57 -3.76 -8.74
CA GLY A 55 7.70 -5.09 -8.16
C GLY A 55 6.95 -6.16 -8.94
N LEU A 56 5.73 -5.87 -9.41
CA LEU A 56 4.97 -6.77 -10.27
C LEU A 56 5.69 -7.05 -11.58
N ARG A 57 6.25 -6.03 -12.25
CA ARG A 57 7.04 -6.25 -13.48
C ARG A 57 8.23 -7.18 -13.24
N LYS A 58 8.96 -7.00 -12.13
CA LYS A 58 10.07 -7.89 -11.75
C LYS A 58 9.58 -9.32 -11.49
N ALA A 59 8.50 -9.48 -10.74
CA ALA A 59 7.89 -10.78 -10.45
C ALA A 59 7.48 -11.52 -11.73
N PHE A 60 6.74 -10.86 -12.62
CA PHE A 60 6.27 -11.47 -13.87
C PHE A 60 7.40 -11.74 -14.87
N ALA A 61 8.44 -10.91 -14.91
CA ALA A 61 9.62 -11.16 -15.74
C ALA A 61 10.34 -12.46 -15.35
N GLN A 62 10.35 -12.81 -14.05
CA GLN A 62 11.04 -13.99 -13.53
C GLN A 62 10.14 -15.23 -13.42
N TYR A 63 8.86 -15.06 -13.12
CA TYR A 63 7.94 -16.14 -12.74
C TYR A 63 6.61 -16.16 -13.51
N GLY A 64 6.49 -15.43 -14.63
CA GLY A 64 5.21 -15.13 -15.28
C GLY A 64 4.25 -16.33 -15.46
N GLU A 65 4.73 -17.45 -16.01
CA GLU A 65 3.89 -18.65 -16.23
C GLU A 65 3.52 -19.41 -14.95
N GLN A 66 4.19 -19.12 -13.84
CA GLN A 66 4.01 -19.79 -12.55
C GLN A 66 3.07 -19.01 -11.63
N ILE A 67 2.91 -17.71 -11.83
CA ILE A 67 2.08 -16.83 -10.96
C ILE A 67 0.60 -17.13 -11.18
N VAL A 68 -0.10 -17.54 -10.12
CA VAL A 68 -1.53 -17.87 -10.19
C VAL A 68 -2.42 -16.96 -9.35
N SER A 69 -1.85 -16.13 -8.47
CA SER A 69 -2.61 -15.14 -7.71
C SER A 69 -1.73 -13.99 -7.20
N ILE A 70 -2.38 -12.90 -6.83
CA ILE A 70 -1.78 -11.73 -6.18
C ILE A 70 -2.63 -11.39 -4.94
N GLY A 71 -1.98 -11.17 -3.80
CA GLY A 71 -2.60 -10.65 -2.59
C GLY A 71 -1.93 -9.35 -2.16
N ILE A 72 -2.70 -8.48 -1.51
CA ILE A 72 -2.21 -7.20 -0.97
C ILE A 72 -2.63 -7.11 0.49
N ASP A 73 -1.69 -6.78 1.37
CA ASP A 73 -1.92 -6.39 2.75
C ASP A 73 -1.33 -5.00 3.01
N THR A 74 -2.02 -4.23 3.85
CA THR A 74 -1.62 -2.86 4.21
C THR A 74 -1.75 -2.65 5.70
N TRP A 75 -1.21 -1.53 6.19
CA TRP A 75 -1.63 -1.00 7.49
C TRP A 75 -3.15 -0.74 7.50
N GLY A 76 -3.75 -0.74 8.70
CA GLY A 76 -5.18 -0.50 8.88
C GLY A 76 -5.54 0.98 9.08
N VAL A 77 -6.80 1.23 9.47
CA VAL A 77 -7.39 2.55 9.79
C VAL A 77 -7.57 3.48 8.59
N ASP A 78 -6.53 3.69 7.80
CA ASP A 78 -6.56 4.65 6.71
C ASP A 78 -7.46 4.21 5.56
N TYR A 79 -8.00 5.19 4.85
CA TYR A 79 -8.97 5.00 3.79
C TYR A 79 -8.82 6.07 2.71
N VAL A 80 -9.30 5.74 1.50
CA VAL A 80 -9.48 6.69 0.41
C VAL A 80 -10.96 6.91 0.14
N LEU A 81 -11.35 8.13 -0.19
CA LEU A 81 -12.69 8.45 -0.66
C LEU A 81 -12.70 8.46 -2.19
N THR A 82 -13.67 7.78 -2.77
CA THR A 82 -13.87 7.74 -4.22
C THR A 82 -15.23 8.27 -4.62
N ASP A 83 -15.29 8.88 -5.80
CA ASP A 83 -16.55 9.24 -6.44
C ASP A 83 -17.21 8.03 -7.13
N ALA A 84 -18.40 8.24 -7.70
CA ALA A 84 -19.13 7.19 -8.41
C ALA A 84 -18.41 6.63 -9.65
N LYS A 85 -17.34 7.29 -10.12
CA LYS A 85 -16.50 6.85 -11.24
C LYS A 85 -15.21 6.16 -10.75
N GLY A 86 -15.02 6.03 -9.44
CA GLY A 86 -13.82 5.48 -8.83
C GLY A 86 -12.63 6.43 -8.78
N SER A 87 -12.83 7.74 -9.05
CA SER A 87 -11.78 8.74 -8.93
C SER A 87 -11.61 9.18 -7.47
N LEU A 88 -10.37 9.46 -7.06
CA LEU A 88 -10.09 9.96 -5.71
C LEU A 88 -10.73 11.35 -5.52
N VAL A 89 -11.49 11.51 -4.43
CA VAL A 89 -12.14 12.77 -4.06
C VAL A 89 -11.15 13.72 -3.36
N SER A 90 -10.16 13.17 -2.66
CA SER A 90 -9.12 13.91 -1.95
C SER A 90 -7.80 13.12 -1.96
N LEU A 91 -6.74 13.74 -1.46
CA LEU A 91 -5.55 13.01 -1.04
C LEU A 91 -5.89 12.04 0.10
N CYS A 92 -5.12 10.96 0.20
CA CYS A 92 -5.27 9.96 1.25
C CYS A 92 -4.59 10.45 2.51
N TYR A 93 -5.35 10.81 3.54
CA TYR A 93 -4.77 11.23 4.81
C TYR A 93 -3.97 10.10 5.46
N HIS A 94 -2.86 10.48 6.09
CA HIS A 94 -2.11 9.58 6.94
C HIS A 94 -2.74 9.56 8.33
N TYR A 95 -2.83 8.39 8.98
CA TYR A 95 -3.37 8.26 10.35
C TYR A 95 -2.64 9.09 11.43
N ARG A 96 -1.52 9.74 11.10
CA ARG A 96 -0.72 10.59 12.00
C ARG A 96 -0.99 12.07 11.77
N ASP A 97 -1.90 12.39 10.86
CA ASP A 97 -2.35 13.74 10.62
C ASP A 97 -3.13 14.28 11.84
N GLY A 98 -2.94 15.56 12.16
CA GLY A 98 -3.54 16.20 13.32
C GLY A 98 -5.04 16.49 13.19
N ARG A 99 -5.68 16.21 12.05
CA ARG A 99 -7.12 16.47 11.84
C ARG A 99 -8.05 15.76 12.84
N THR A 100 -7.57 14.71 13.50
CA THR A 100 -8.34 13.96 14.50
C THR A 100 -8.00 14.30 15.95
N ASP A 101 -7.14 15.28 16.18
CA ASP A 101 -6.78 15.70 17.53
C ASP A 101 -8.02 16.22 18.29
N GLY A 102 -8.25 15.71 19.49
CA GLY A 102 -9.40 16.08 20.34
C GLY A 102 -10.72 15.35 20.02
N LEU A 103 -10.80 14.58 18.93
CA LEU A 103 -12.05 13.93 18.53
C LEU A 103 -12.45 12.78 19.45
N ILE A 104 -11.49 12.08 20.08
CA ILE A 104 -11.82 11.00 21.03
C ILE A 104 -12.58 11.56 22.22
N GLU A 105 -12.12 12.70 22.76
CA GLU A 105 -12.78 13.40 23.85
C GLU A 105 -14.17 13.88 23.45
N GLU A 106 -14.32 14.45 22.26
CA GLU A 106 -15.61 14.93 21.74
C GLU A 106 -16.67 13.83 21.66
N VAL A 107 -16.31 12.64 21.15
CA VAL A 107 -17.26 11.53 20.94
C VAL A 107 -17.47 10.65 22.17
N SER A 108 -16.70 10.86 23.23
CA SER A 108 -16.82 10.09 24.48
C SER A 108 -17.82 10.70 25.47
N HIS A 109 -18.49 11.80 25.10
CA HIS A 109 -19.53 12.50 25.86
C HIS A 109 -20.91 12.35 25.22
#